data_AF-W6TFN5-F1
#
_entry.id   AF-W6TFN5-F1
#
_cell.length_a   1.000
_cell.length_b   1.000
_cell.length_c   1.000
_cell.angle_alpha   90.00
_cell.angle_beta   90.00
_cell.angle_gamma   90.00
#
_symmetry.space_group_name_H-M   'P 1'
#
loop_
_entity.id
_entity.type
_entity.pdbx_description
1 polymer ?
#
loop_
_entity_poly.entity_id
_entity_poly.type
_entity_poly.pdbx_seq_one_letter_code
_entity_poly.pdbx_strand_id
1 'polypeptide(L)'
;MKGIVDVAKGEGVKEPSASSVTLKQDSIGVDAKDGSKVLAAGANAGAAVGDKAAIIVSAVRGEEILESIIKSKENDVKAVSGDATANTTPLEFAVGGTAAHVSHSSDSKAAAVAGGIALRSLVKEGKLASHNANSDEKAVQSAGITAANKLLVAVEDLIKKTVKKILEKVKQEVDK
;
A
#
# COMPACT_ATOMS: atom_id res chain seq x y z
N MET A 1 -5.22 -11.47 -2.44
CA MET A 1 -5.17 -10.46 -3.53
C MET A 1 -4.57 -11.02 -4.80
N LYS A 2 -3.36 -11.60 -4.78
CA LYS A 2 -2.71 -12.17 -5.97
C LYS A 2 -3.61 -13.11 -6.79
N GLY A 3 -4.25 -14.09 -6.17
CA GLY A 3 -5.18 -14.99 -6.87
C GLY A 3 -6.37 -14.30 -7.57
N ILE A 4 -6.87 -13.17 -7.03
CA ILE A 4 -7.92 -12.38 -7.68
C ILE A 4 -7.37 -11.75 -8.97
N VAL A 5 -6.14 -11.22 -8.92
CA VAL A 5 -5.48 -10.63 -10.10
C VAL A 5 -5.14 -11.70 -11.14
N ASP A 6 -4.71 -12.88 -10.72
CA ASP A 6 -4.39 -13.99 -11.62
C ASP A 6 -5.64 -14.45 -12.40
N VAL A 7 -6.80 -14.55 -11.73
CA VAL A 7 -8.08 -14.84 -12.40
C VAL A 7 -8.46 -13.73 -13.37
N ALA A 8 -8.38 -12.46 -12.95
CA ALA A 8 -8.68 -11.32 -13.81
C ALA A 8 -7.81 -11.30 -15.08
N LYS A 9 -6.53 -11.60 -14.93
CA LYS A 9 -5.58 -11.72 -16.04
C LYS A 9 -5.92 -12.88 -16.97
N GLY A 10 -6.33 -14.03 -16.44
CA GLY A 10 -6.82 -15.17 -17.23
C GLY A 10 -8.03 -14.81 -18.09
N GLU A 11 -8.90 -13.95 -17.57
CA GLU A 11 -10.03 -13.40 -18.34
C GLU A 11 -9.62 -12.28 -19.31
N GLY A 12 -8.36 -11.83 -19.28
CA GLY A 12 -7.80 -10.76 -20.11
C GLY A 12 -8.22 -9.37 -19.65
N VAL A 13 -8.52 -9.18 -18.37
CA VAL A 13 -8.64 -7.86 -17.76
C VAL A 13 -7.24 -7.27 -17.58
N LYS A 14 -7.09 -5.96 -17.83
CA LYS A 14 -5.80 -5.26 -17.71
C LYS A 14 -5.30 -5.30 -16.27
N GLU A 15 -4.00 -5.55 -16.11
CA GLU A 15 -3.34 -5.53 -14.80
C GLU A 15 -3.39 -4.14 -14.14
N PRO A 16 -3.34 -4.08 -12.79
CA PRO A 16 -3.20 -2.83 -12.05
C PRO A 16 -1.95 -2.05 -12.49
N SER A 17 -2.04 -0.71 -12.49
CA SER A 17 -0.96 0.16 -12.98
C SER A 17 0.15 0.34 -11.95
N ALA A 18 1.41 0.31 -12.39
CA ALA A 18 2.57 0.60 -11.54
C ALA A 18 2.75 2.11 -11.30
N SER A 19 3.39 2.47 -10.17
CA SER A 19 3.80 3.84 -9.85
C SER A 19 5.30 3.97 -9.71
N SER A 20 5.86 5.09 -10.17
CA SER A 20 7.24 5.51 -9.93
C SER A 20 7.35 6.60 -8.87
N VAL A 21 6.25 6.97 -8.21
CA VAL A 21 6.23 8.01 -7.18
C VAL A 21 7.07 7.57 -5.98
N THR A 22 7.96 8.45 -5.53
CA THR A 22 8.84 8.25 -4.36
C THR A 22 8.43 9.17 -3.21
N LEU A 23 9.09 9.06 -2.05
CA LEU A 23 8.80 9.90 -0.88
C LEU A 23 9.50 11.26 -0.93
N LYS A 24 10.22 11.56 -2.02
CA LYS A 24 10.97 12.79 -2.18
C LYS A 24 10.07 14.00 -2.41
N GLN A 25 10.55 15.16 -1.97
CA GLN A 25 9.88 16.44 -2.17
C GLN A 25 9.62 16.77 -3.64
N ASP A 26 10.55 16.46 -4.55
CA ASP A 26 10.37 16.65 -5.99
C ASP A 26 9.35 15.69 -6.61
N SER A 27 8.99 14.60 -5.91
CA SER A 27 8.02 13.60 -6.38
C SER A 27 6.61 13.82 -5.84
N ILE A 28 6.45 14.23 -4.58
CA ILE A 28 5.13 14.36 -3.91
C ILE A 28 4.90 15.72 -3.23
N GLY A 29 5.79 16.69 -3.48
CA GLY A 29 5.69 18.07 -3.00
C GLY A 29 6.24 18.32 -1.60
N VAL A 30 6.53 17.26 -0.82
CA VAL A 30 7.12 17.35 0.53
C VAL A 30 8.09 16.19 0.80
N ASP A 31 9.06 16.36 1.70
CA ASP A 31 9.84 15.23 2.22
C ASP A 31 8.98 14.40 3.19
N ALA A 32 8.33 13.37 2.64
CA ALA A 32 7.42 12.52 3.37
C ALA A 32 8.08 11.26 3.95
N LYS A 33 9.41 11.08 3.87
CA LYS A 33 10.05 9.82 4.29
C LYS A 33 9.71 9.41 5.74
N ASP A 34 9.56 10.39 6.63
CA ASP A 34 9.16 10.16 8.02
C ASP A 34 7.73 9.61 8.15
N GLY A 35 6.87 9.81 7.15
CA GLY A 35 5.54 9.20 7.10
C GLY A 35 5.59 7.67 7.15
N SER A 36 6.68 7.07 6.69
CA SER A 36 6.92 5.62 6.82
C SER A 36 7.12 5.17 8.27
N LYS A 37 7.41 6.07 9.23
CA LYS A 37 7.58 5.71 10.66
C LYS A 37 6.31 5.12 11.26
N VAL A 38 5.14 5.35 10.66
CA VAL A 38 3.88 4.67 11.05
C VAL A 38 3.95 3.15 10.87
N LEU A 39 4.94 2.65 10.13
CA LEU A 39 5.21 1.23 9.91
C LEU A 39 6.31 0.67 10.81
N ALA A 40 6.77 1.44 11.81
CA ALA A 40 7.62 0.88 12.85
C ALA A 40 6.92 -0.32 13.51
N ALA A 41 7.68 -1.36 13.88
CA ALA A 41 7.13 -2.56 14.51
C ALA A 41 6.60 -2.28 15.94
N GLY A 42 7.11 -1.23 16.60
CA GLY A 42 6.62 -0.75 17.89
C GLY A 42 5.47 0.24 17.74
N ALA A 43 4.73 0.50 18.83
CA ALA A 43 3.58 1.41 18.82
C ALA A 43 3.94 2.90 18.66
N ASN A 44 5.23 3.27 18.80
CA ASN A 44 5.68 4.65 18.82
C ASN A 44 6.47 4.99 17.55
N ALA A 45 6.00 6.00 16.81
CA ALA A 45 6.68 6.53 15.63
C ALA A 45 7.82 7.52 15.99
N GLY A 46 8.01 7.83 17.27
CA GLY A 46 9.02 8.75 17.80
C GLY A 46 8.59 10.22 17.76
N ALA A 47 8.05 10.66 16.62
CA ALA A 47 7.50 12.00 16.40
C ALA A 47 6.15 11.92 15.67
N ALA A 48 5.39 13.02 15.67
CA ALA A 48 4.15 13.11 14.90
C ALA A 48 4.46 13.05 13.38
N VAL A 49 3.88 12.06 12.71
CA VAL A 49 4.16 11.72 11.30
C VAL A 49 2.90 11.35 10.51
N GLY A 50 1.73 11.37 11.14
CA GLY A 50 0.44 11.01 10.54
C GLY A 50 0.10 11.84 9.32
N ASP A 51 0.37 13.15 9.35
CA ASP A 51 0.16 14.02 8.18
C ASP A 51 1.02 13.61 6.99
N LYS A 52 2.29 13.24 7.24
CA LYS A 52 3.17 12.74 6.18
C LYS A 52 2.70 11.39 5.65
N ALA A 53 2.24 10.48 6.52
CA ALA A 53 1.64 9.22 6.09
C ALA A 53 0.39 9.44 5.24
N ALA A 54 -0.47 10.40 5.61
CA ALA A 54 -1.64 10.78 4.83
C ALA A 54 -1.25 11.32 3.45
N ILE A 55 -0.18 12.12 3.35
CA ILE A 55 0.36 12.62 2.07
C ILE A 55 0.88 11.47 1.19
N ILE A 56 1.60 10.50 1.75
CA ILE A 56 2.06 9.32 0.99
C ILE A 56 0.87 8.56 0.41
N VAL A 57 -0.14 8.30 1.25
CA VAL A 57 -1.34 7.57 0.85
C VAL A 57 -2.14 8.37 -0.19
N SER A 58 -2.21 9.70 -0.08
CA SER A 58 -2.94 10.53 -1.03
C SER A 58 -2.24 10.59 -2.41
N ALA A 59 -0.91 10.52 -2.45
CA ALA A 59 -0.10 10.57 -3.66
C ALA A 59 -0.23 9.35 -4.58
N VAL A 60 -0.81 8.25 -4.10
CA VAL A 60 -0.96 7.01 -4.88
C VAL A 60 -2.42 6.57 -5.04
N ARG A 61 -2.71 5.88 -6.13
CA ARG A 61 -4.00 5.30 -6.47
C ARG A 61 -4.12 3.88 -5.91
N GLY A 62 -5.35 3.39 -5.78
CA GLY A 62 -5.62 2.04 -5.29
C GLY A 62 -4.98 0.96 -6.18
N GLU A 63 -4.99 1.16 -7.50
CA GLU A 63 -4.39 0.23 -8.44
C GLU A 63 -2.86 0.15 -8.29
N GLU A 64 -2.22 1.26 -7.97
CA GLU A 64 -0.77 1.32 -7.71
C GLU A 64 -0.41 0.62 -6.40
N ILE A 65 -1.25 0.77 -5.38
CA ILE A 65 -1.13 0.02 -4.12
C ILE A 65 -1.29 -1.49 -4.39
N LEU A 66 -2.33 -1.88 -5.12
CA LEU A 66 -2.61 -3.28 -5.46
C LEU A 66 -1.48 -3.89 -6.29
N GLU A 67 -0.99 -3.17 -7.30
CA GLU A 67 0.14 -3.57 -8.14
C GLU A 67 1.40 -3.85 -7.32
N SER A 68 1.74 -2.94 -6.41
CA SER A 68 2.91 -3.06 -5.55
C SER A 68 2.80 -4.31 -4.66
N ILE A 69 1.61 -4.57 -4.11
CA ILE A 69 1.36 -5.74 -3.25
C ILE A 69 1.49 -7.05 -4.03
N ILE A 70 0.91 -7.16 -5.23
CA ILE A 70 0.98 -8.43 -5.99
C ILE A 70 2.37 -8.74 -6.55
N LYS A 71 3.21 -7.72 -6.73
CA LYS A 71 4.61 -7.90 -7.13
C LYS A 71 5.51 -8.32 -5.97
N SER A 72 5.06 -8.16 -4.74
CA SER A 72 5.76 -8.67 -3.56
C SER A 72 5.73 -10.21 -3.56
N LYS A 73 6.83 -10.83 -3.15
CA LYS A 73 6.99 -12.28 -3.11
C LYS A 73 6.76 -12.79 -1.68
N GLU A 74 6.47 -14.09 -1.56
CA GLU A 74 6.23 -14.70 -0.24
C GLU A 74 7.44 -14.60 0.70
N ASN A 75 8.67 -14.63 0.15
CA ASN A 75 9.90 -14.44 0.90
C ASN A 75 10.17 -12.98 1.31
N ASP A 76 9.31 -12.04 0.91
CA ASP A 76 9.33 -10.64 1.34
C ASP A 76 8.51 -10.43 2.63
N VAL A 77 7.85 -11.46 3.17
CA VAL A 77 7.22 -11.43 4.50
C VAL A 77 8.30 -11.51 5.58
N LYS A 78 9.04 -10.42 5.75
CA LYS A 78 10.14 -10.28 6.71
C LYS A 78 10.25 -8.84 7.18
N ALA A 79 10.77 -8.64 8.38
CA ALA A 79 10.98 -7.30 8.90
C ALA A 79 12.04 -6.53 8.07
N VAL A 80 11.88 -5.22 8.01
CA VAL A 80 12.88 -4.27 7.50
C VAL A 80 14.06 -4.24 8.48
N SER A 81 14.96 -5.21 8.30
CA SER A 81 16.11 -5.48 9.18
C SER A 81 17.30 -4.56 8.91
N GLY A 82 17.46 -4.08 7.68
CA GLY A 82 18.35 -2.98 7.30
C GLY A 82 17.57 -1.74 6.90
N ASP A 83 18.25 -0.75 6.33
CA ASP A 83 17.62 0.48 5.86
C ASP A 83 16.66 0.25 4.69
N ALA A 84 15.48 0.87 4.73
CA ALA A 84 14.53 0.85 3.62
C ALA A 84 15.13 1.52 2.38
N THR A 85 14.82 0.97 1.21
CA THR A 85 15.32 1.41 -0.10
C THR A 85 14.18 1.48 -1.12
N ALA A 86 14.47 1.91 -2.34
CA ALA A 86 13.55 1.85 -3.48
C ALA A 86 13.00 0.44 -3.80
N ASN A 87 13.68 -0.61 -3.31
CA ASN A 87 13.31 -2.00 -3.52
C ASN A 87 12.53 -2.60 -2.34
N THR A 88 12.39 -1.89 -1.22
CA THR A 88 11.62 -2.38 -0.08
C THR A 88 10.15 -2.51 -0.46
N THR A 89 9.60 -3.70 -0.22
CA THR A 89 8.27 -4.09 -0.68
C THR A 89 7.18 -3.69 0.32
N PRO A 90 5.91 -3.61 -0.11
CA PRO A 90 4.76 -3.52 0.80
C PRO A 90 4.74 -4.56 1.90
N LEU A 91 5.14 -5.81 1.62
CA LEU A 91 5.14 -6.88 2.62
C LEU A 91 6.20 -6.63 3.70
N GLU A 92 7.40 -6.21 3.31
CA GLU A 92 8.43 -5.83 4.27
C GLU A 92 7.98 -4.65 5.14
N PHE A 93 7.41 -3.63 4.49
CA PHE A 93 6.82 -2.48 5.19
C PHE A 93 5.67 -2.86 6.13
N ALA A 94 4.82 -3.81 5.74
CA ALA A 94 3.72 -4.31 6.57
C ALA A 94 4.20 -5.11 7.78
N VAL A 95 5.34 -5.83 7.67
CA VAL A 95 5.99 -6.46 8.84
C VAL A 95 6.73 -5.40 9.67
N GLY A 96 7.24 -4.35 9.04
CA GLY A 96 7.85 -3.19 9.67
C GLY A 96 9.29 -3.41 10.12
N GLY A 97 9.84 -2.42 10.83
CA GLY A 97 11.21 -2.43 11.36
C GLY A 97 11.35 -1.38 12.47
N THR A 98 12.57 -0.91 12.72
CA THR A 98 12.75 0.28 13.57
C THR A 98 12.24 1.52 12.84
N ALA A 99 11.83 2.56 13.57
CA ALA A 99 11.40 3.82 12.96
C ALA A 99 12.49 4.41 12.04
N ALA A 100 13.77 4.26 12.40
CA ALA A 100 14.90 4.69 11.58
C ALA A 100 15.00 3.89 10.27
N HIS A 101 14.92 2.56 10.33
CA HIS A 101 15.03 1.70 9.16
C HIS A 101 13.91 1.96 8.15
N VAL A 102 12.65 2.02 8.60
CA VAL A 102 11.50 2.19 7.69
C VAL A 102 11.43 3.59 7.05
N SER A 103 12.07 4.60 7.67
CA SER A 103 12.08 5.99 7.16
C SER A 103 13.43 6.44 6.60
N HIS A 104 14.36 5.50 6.39
CA HIS A 104 15.72 5.80 6.02
C HIS A 104 15.82 6.54 4.68
N SER A 105 15.24 5.97 3.62
CA SER A 105 15.38 6.48 2.26
C SER A 105 14.10 7.13 1.75
N SER A 106 14.25 8.34 1.21
CA SER A 106 13.20 9.02 0.43
C SER A 106 13.02 8.42 -0.98
N ASP A 107 13.94 7.56 -1.45
CA ASP A 107 13.78 6.80 -2.70
C ASP A 107 12.76 5.66 -2.58
N SER A 108 12.34 5.32 -1.36
CA SER A 108 11.27 4.34 -1.14
C SER A 108 10.04 4.71 -1.99
N LYS A 109 9.40 3.71 -2.59
CA LYS A 109 8.22 3.95 -3.43
C LYS A 109 7.01 4.29 -2.56
N ALA A 110 6.30 5.35 -2.89
CA ALA A 110 5.09 5.74 -2.16
C ALA A 110 4.04 4.61 -2.19
N ALA A 111 3.91 3.90 -3.31
CA ALA A 111 3.00 2.76 -3.43
C ALA A 111 3.41 1.58 -2.54
N ALA A 112 4.72 1.39 -2.29
CA ALA A 112 5.21 0.37 -1.38
C ALA A 112 4.85 0.69 0.08
N VAL A 113 5.08 1.94 0.51
CA VAL A 113 4.73 2.39 1.85
C VAL A 113 3.21 2.39 2.07
N ALA A 114 2.43 2.93 1.14
CA ALA A 114 0.97 2.92 1.22
C ALA A 114 0.41 1.49 1.21
N GLY A 115 1.03 0.56 0.45
CA GLY A 115 0.70 -0.86 0.50
C GLY A 115 1.00 -1.48 1.86
N GLY A 116 2.14 -1.16 2.46
CA GLY A 116 2.47 -1.56 3.83
C GLY A 116 1.45 -1.05 4.85
N ILE A 117 1.04 0.23 4.72
CA ILE A 117 0.01 0.85 5.56
C ILE A 117 -1.33 0.11 5.39
N ALA A 118 -1.79 -0.09 4.15
CA ALA A 118 -3.04 -0.76 3.86
C ALA A 118 -3.07 -2.20 4.40
N LEU A 119 -2.02 -2.98 4.15
CA LEU A 119 -1.92 -4.35 4.64
C LEU A 119 -1.94 -4.40 6.17
N ARG A 120 -1.16 -3.55 6.82
CA ARG A 120 -1.10 -3.46 8.28
C ARG A 120 -2.42 -2.99 8.88
N SER A 121 -3.20 -2.16 8.19
CA SER A 121 -4.54 -1.76 8.63
C SER A 121 -5.61 -2.85 8.46
N LEU A 122 -5.39 -3.84 7.60
CA LEU A 122 -6.36 -4.90 7.32
C LEU A 122 -6.12 -6.19 8.14
N VAL A 123 -4.89 -6.44 8.59
CA VAL A 123 -4.57 -7.64 9.39
C VAL A 123 -4.94 -7.41 10.86
N LYS A 124 -5.51 -8.46 11.50
CA LYS A 124 -6.12 -8.38 12.85
C LYS A 124 -5.24 -7.72 13.92
N GLU A 125 -3.96 -8.11 13.98
CA GLU A 125 -3.01 -7.60 14.97
C GLU A 125 -2.13 -6.47 14.40
N GLY A 126 -2.46 -5.98 13.21
CA GLY A 126 -1.72 -4.91 12.56
C GLY A 126 -2.06 -3.57 13.19
N LYS A 127 -1.03 -2.89 13.69
CA LYS A 127 -1.13 -1.56 14.30
C LYS A 127 -0.16 -0.63 13.60
N LEU A 128 -0.63 0.56 13.28
CA LEU A 128 0.24 1.63 12.83
C LEU A 128 0.81 2.34 14.05
N ALA A 129 2.12 2.61 14.01
CA ALA A 129 2.79 3.39 15.03
C ALA A 129 2.33 4.85 14.94
N SER A 130 2.10 5.49 16.09
CA SER A 130 1.75 6.90 16.15
C SER A 130 2.52 7.59 17.27
N HIS A 131 2.41 8.90 17.32
CA HIS A 131 2.83 9.69 18.47
C HIS A 131 1.60 10.04 19.32
N ASN A 132 1.72 10.02 20.65
CA ASN A 132 0.59 10.26 21.55
C ASN A 132 0.39 11.75 21.88
N ALA A 133 0.60 12.62 20.89
CA ALA A 133 0.42 14.06 21.02
C ALA A 133 -0.11 14.65 19.71
N ASN A 134 -0.73 15.83 19.80
CA ASN A 134 -1.22 16.60 18.65
C ASN A 134 -2.26 15.89 17.78
N SER A 135 -3.01 14.92 18.34
CA SER A 135 -3.96 14.09 17.59
C SER A 135 -3.34 13.30 16.42
N ASP A 136 -2.03 13.03 16.47
CA ASP A 136 -1.30 12.28 15.45
C ASP A 136 -1.90 10.87 15.27
N GLU A 137 -2.39 10.25 16.35
CA GLU A 137 -3.08 8.96 16.30
C GLU A 137 -4.29 8.98 15.35
N LYS A 138 -5.01 10.11 15.25
CA LYS A 138 -6.15 10.27 14.34
C LYS A 138 -5.70 10.41 12.90
N ALA A 139 -4.63 11.16 12.66
CA ALA A 139 -4.05 11.30 11.33
C ALA A 139 -3.51 9.95 10.81
N VAL A 140 -2.82 9.19 11.67
CA VAL A 140 -2.34 7.83 11.37
C VAL A 140 -3.52 6.88 11.08
N GLN A 141 -4.58 6.91 11.89
CA GLN A 141 -5.79 6.11 11.62
C GLN A 141 -6.44 6.49 10.30
N SER A 142 -6.55 7.79 9.99
CA SER A 142 -7.10 8.28 8.73
C SER A 142 -6.28 7.82 7.52
N ALA A 143 -4.95 7.84 7.62
CA ALA A 143 -4.06 7.32 6.59
C ALA A 143 -4.26 5.81 6.39
N GLY A 144 -4.36 5.05 7.49
CA GLY A 144 -4.66 3.61 7.47
C GLY A 144 -5.97 3.27 6.78
N ILE A 145 -7.07 3.91 7.20
CA ILE A 145 -8.40 3.73 6.62
C ILE A 145 -8.40 4.08 5.13
N THR A 146 -7.77 5.21 4.77
CA THR A 146 -7.72 5.67 3.38
C THR A 146 -6.93 4.69 2.49
N ALA A 147 -5.79 4.19 2.98
CA ALA A 147 -4.97 3.22 2.24
C ALA A 147 -5.74 1.90 2.04
N ALA A 148 -6.39 1.41 3.10
CA ALA A 148 -7.23 0.22 3.05
C ALA A 148 -8.41 0.39 2.07
N ASN A 149 -9.13 1.50 2.13
CA ASN A 149 -10.25 1.78 1.24
C ASN A 149 -9.82 1.87 -0.22
N LYS A 150 -8.72 2.59 -0.53
CA LYS A 150 -8.18 2.65 -1.89
C LYS A 150 -7.85 1.27 -2.43
N LEU A 151 -7.21 0.43 -1.62
CA LEU A 151 -6.87 -0.94 -1.98
C LEU A 151 -8.13 -1.81 -2.23
N LEU A 152 -9.12 -1.72 -1.35
CA LEU A 152 -10.37 -2.49 -1.50
C LEU A 152 -11.17 -2.04 -2.73
N VAL A 153 -11.23 -0.75 -3.03
CA VAL A 153 -11.87 -0.22 -4.24
C VAL A 153 -11.17 -0.73 -5.50
N ALA A 154 -9.84 -0.75 -5.53
CA ALA A 154 -9.10 -1.29 -6.67
C ALA A 154 -9.36 -2.80 -6.89
N VAL A 155 -9.49 -3.56 -5.78
CA VAL A 155 -9.88 -4.98 -5.85
C VAL A 155 -11.32 -5.13 -6.34
N GLU A 156 -12.25 -4.33 -5.82
CA GLU A 156 -13.66 -4.33 -6.24
C GLU A 156 -13.80 -4.04 -7.73
N ASP A 157 -13.13 -3.00 -8.24
CA ASP A 157 -13.17 -2.62 -9.64
C ASP A 157 -12.58 -3.71 -10.55
N LEU A 158 -11.53 -4.40 -10.09
CA LEU A 158 -10.97 -5.54 -10.81
C LEU A 158 -11.95 -6.70 -10.89
N ILE A 159 -12.63 -7.02 -9.78
CA ILE A 159 -13.66 -8.07 -9.73
C ILE A 159 -14.80 -7.71 -10.67
N LYS A 160 -15.32 -6.48 -10.62
CA LYS A 160 -16.38 -6.00 -11.52
C LYS A 160 -16.02 -6.16 -13.00
N LYS A 161 -14.81 -5.74 -13.38
CA LYS A 161 -14.31 -5.89 -14.77
C LYS A 161 -14.21 -7.36 -15.18
N THR A 162 -13.75 -8.21 -14.28
CA THR A 162 -13.62 -9.67 -14.51
C THR A 162 -14.98 -10.31 -14.72
N VAL A 163 -15.92 -10.07 -13.81
CA VAL A 163 -17.30 -10.58 -13.92
C VAL A 163 -17.97 -10.09 -15.20
N LYS A 164 -17.85 -8.79 -15.52
CA LYS A 164 -18.39 -8.23 -16.76
C LYS A 164 -17.86 -8.95 -17.99
N LYS A 165 -16.55 -9.22 -18.06
CA LYS A 165 -15.93 -9.90 -19.19
C LYS A 165 -16.37 -11.36 -19.32
N ILE A 166 -16.56 -12.06 -18.20
CA ILE A 166 -17.13 -13.41 -18.19
C ILE A 166 -18.58 -13.38 -18.72
N LEU A 167 -19.41 -12.45 -18.26
CA LEU A 167 -20.80 -12.32 -18.71
C LEU A 167 -20.89 -11.95 -20.20
N GLU A 168 -19.98 -11.13 -20.72
CA GLU A 168 -19.88 -10.83 -22.16
C GLU A 168 -19.59 -12.08 -22.98
N LYS A 169 -18.66 -12.94 -22.54
CA LYS A 169 -18.38 -14.23 -23.19
C LYS A 169 -19.58 -15.16 -23.15
N VAL A 170 -20.24 -15.29 -21.99
CA VAL A 170 -21.46 -16.12 -21.86
C VAL A 170 -22.55 -15.65 -22.81
N LYS A 171 -22.79 -14.33 -22.88
CA LYS A 171 -23.78 -13.77 -23.80
C LYS A 171 -23.47 -14.10 -25.26
N GLN A 172 -22.20 -13.99 -25.68
CA GLN A 172 -21.79 -14.33 -27.04
C GLN A 172 -22.05 -15.80 -27.39
N GLU A 173 -21.95 -16.73 -26.44
CA GLU A 173 -22.28 -18.14 -26.67
C GLU A 173 -23.78 -18.41 -26.67
N VAL A 174 -24.58 -17.65 -25.90
CA VAL A 174 -26.05 -17.78 -25.86
C VAL A 174 -26.71 -17.17 -27.09
N ASP A 175 -26.14 -16.10 -27.65
CA ASP A 175 -26.68 -15.40 -28.83
C ASP A 175 -26.37 -16.15 -30.16
N LYS A 176 -25.57 -17.25 -30.13
CA LYS A 176 -25.31 -18.14 -31.28
C LYS A 176 -26.45 -19.12 -31.51
#